data_AF-A0A443NQ86-F1
#
_entry.id   AF-A0A443NQ86-F1
#
_cell.length_a   1.000
_cell.length_b   1.000
_cell.length_c   1.000
_cell.angle_alpha   90.00
_cell.angle_beta   90.00
_cell.angle_gamma   90.00
#
_symmetry.space_group_name_H-M   'P 1'
#
loop_
_entity.id
_entity.type
_entity.pdbx_description
1 polymer ?
#
loop_
_entity_poly.entity_id
_entity_poly.type
_entity_poly.pdbx_seq_one_letter_code
_entity_poly.pdbx_strand_id
1 'polypeptide(L)'
;MATWTLTFNEDTSHLKTLPGAPERLEIFDADLSKPDSFNAAIDGCVGVFHTAHPIIFDAQDPENMVIKPALEGTAGILRACLNSKTVKRVVYTSSGSAVVFHGKKDLKEMDESVWTDVEFCRAQDIPISSYCISKTLTERAVLEFAEEYGMDVVTVLPPSVEIVSIARC
;
A
#
# COMPACT_ATOMS: atom_id res chain seq x y z
N MET A 1 -24.01 14.92 -0.04
CA MET A 1 -22.82 14.89 -0.91
C MET A 1 -21.83 15.90 -0.36
N ALA A 2 -20.86 15.44 0.42
CA ALA A 2 -19.72 16.24 0.83
C ALA A 2 -18.48 15.51 0.32
N THR A 3 -17.95 15.96 -0.81
CA THR A 3 -16.67 15.51 -1.34
C THR A 3 -15.59 16.29 -0.59
N TRP A 4 -14.93 15.63 0.36
CA TRP A 4 -13.75 16.19 1.01
C TRP A 4 -12.57 15.98 0.07
N THR A 5 -12.24 16.98 -0.74
CA THR A 5 -10.95 17.01 -1.42
C THR A 5 -9.93 17.56 -0.41
N LEU A 6 -9.27 16.67 0.33
CA LEU A 6 -8.08 17.03 1.10
C LEU A 6 -6.94 17.26 0.10
N THR A 7 -6.80 18.49 -0.41
CA THR A 7 -5.56 18.91 -1.05
C THR A 7 -4.52 19.11 0.05
N PHE A 8 -3.77 18.04 0.34
CA PHE A 8 -2.48 18.14 1.03
C PHE A 8 -1.50 18.79 0.05
N ASN A 9 -1.30 20.10 0.17
CA ASN A 9 -0.21 20.78 -0.52
C ASN A 9 1.04 20.68 0.36
N GLU A 10 1.66 19.50 0.37
CA GLU A 10 2.90 19.30 1.11
C GLU A 10 4.07 19.96 0.38
N ASP A 11 4.93 20.66 1.13
CA ASP A 11 6.15 21.25 0.59
C ASP A 11 7.16 20.15 0.25
N THR A 12 7.21 19.78 -1.03
CA THR A 12 8.15 18.80 -1.58
C THR A 12 9.52 19.38 -1.94
N SER A 13 9.78 20.67 -1.66
CA SER A 13 11.03 21.34 -2.05
C SER A 13 12.27 20.63 -1.49
N HIS A 14 12.19 20.11 -0.27
CA HIS A 14 13.27 19.36 0.38
C HIS A 14 13.65 18.06 -0.34
N LEU A 15 12.74 17.45 -1.10
CA LEU A 15 13.06 16.26 -1.92
C LEU A 15 13.90 16.63 -3.13
N LYS A 16 13.64 17.81 -3.72
CA LYS A 16 14.37 18.31 -4.89
C LYS A 16 15.80 18.75 -4.55
N THR A 17 16.12 18.97 -3.28
CA THR A 17 17.48 19.31 -2.83
C THR A 17 18.36 18.08 -2.55
N LEU A 18 17.80 16.87 -2.60
CA LEU A 18 18.58 15.64 -2.42
C LEU A 18 19.63 15.46 -3.54
N PRO A 19 20.81 14.86 -3.24
CA PRO A 19 21.86 14.66 -4.23
C PRO A 19 21.39 13.93 -5.50
N GLY A 20 21.43 14.64 -6.63
CA GLY A 20 21.04 14.14 -7.95
C GLY A 20 19.52 14.00 -8.15
N ALA A 21 18.70 14.64 -7.31
CA ALA A 21 17.26 14.74 -7.53
C ALA A 21 16.89 15.63 -8.74
N PRO A 22 17.54 16.78 -9.01
CA PRO A 22 17.17 17.62 -10.17
C PRO A 22 17.21 16.89 -11.52
N GLU A 23 18.04 15.85 -11.65
CA GLU A 23 18.22 15.07 -12.88
C GLU A 23 17.43 13.75 -12.90
N ARG A 24 16.97 13.25 -11.75
CA ARG A 24 16.45 11.87 -11.61
C ARG A 24 15.15 11.74 -10.82
N LEU A 25 14.66 12.83 -10.22
CA LEU A 25 13.42 12.85 -9.46
C LEU A 25 12.39 13.69 -10.20
N GLU A 26 11.30 13.04 -10.58
CA GLU A 26 10.08 13.69 -11.03
C GLU A 26 8.99 13.47 -9.98
N ILE A 27 8.22 14.52 -9.70
CA ILE A 27 7.17 14.50 -8.66
C ILE A 27 5.84 14.68 -9.35
N PHE A 28 4.91 13.77 -9.07
CA PHE A 28 3.55 13.75 -9.59
C PHE A 28 2.55 13.85 -8.44
N ASP A 29 1.47 14.60 -8.66
CA ASP A 29 0.33 14.61 -7.74
C ASP A 29 -0.55 13.39 -8.02
N ALA A 30 -0.71 12.51 -7.04
CA ALA A 30 -1.54 11.31 -7.16
C ALA A 30 -2.26 10.97 -5.85
N ASP A 31 -3.44 10.36 -5.96
CA ASP A 31 -4.34 10.06 -4.84
C ASP A 31 -4.98 8.68 -5.03
N LEU A 32 -4.94 7.82 -4.01
CA LEU A 32 -5.55 6.47 -4.05
C LEU A 32 -7.05 6.49 -4.33
N SER A 33 -7.76 7.57 -3.99
CA SER A 33 -9.17 7.77 -4.32
C SER A 33 -9.42 8.12 -5.79
N LYS A 34 -8.36 8.43 -6.55
CA LYS A 34 -8.39 8.75 -7.98
C LYS A 34 -7.37 7.91 -8.74
N PRO A 35 -7.59 6.60 -8.92
CA PRO A 35 -6.69 5.69 -9.65
C PRO A 35 -5.99 6.25 -10.90
N ASP A 36 -6.73 6.98 -11.74
CA ASP A 36 -6.19 7.53 -12.98
C ASP A 36 -5.08 8.58 -12.78
N SER A 37 -4.98 9.18 -11.59
CA SER A 37 -3.89 10.14 -11.28
C SER A 37 -2.51 9.50 -11.30
N PHE A 38 -2.42 8.17 -11.16
CA PHE A 38 -1.14 7.45 -11.21
C PHE A 38 -0.67 7.15 -12.64
N ASN A 39 -1.53 7.30 -13.66
CA ASN A 39 -1.20 6.91 -15.03
C ASN A 39 0.04 7.62 -15.57
N ALA A 40 0.15 8.93 -15.36
CA ALA A 40 1.30 9.72 -15.84
C ALA A 40 2.61 9.31 -15.16
N ALA A 41 2.56 8.99 -13.86
CA ALA A 41 3.74 8.58 -13.10
C ALA A 41 4.21 7.15 -13.47
N ILE A 42 3.29 6.28 -13.91
CA ILE A 42 3.55 4.88 -14.24
C ILE A 42 3.95 4.71 -15.71
N ASP A 43 3.53 5.60 -16.60
CA ASP A 43 3.84 5.50 -18.02
C ASP A 43 5.37 5.49 -18.27
N GLY A 44 5.83 4.54 -19.08
CA GLY A 44 7.26 4.33 -19.35
C GLY A 44 8.07 3.69 -18.23
N CYS A 45 7.50 3.43 -17.05
CA CYS A 45 8.22 2.78 -15.96
C CYS A 45 8.49 1.30 -16.25
N VAL A 46 9.67 0.81 -15.86
CA VAL A 46 10.05 -0.61 -15.98
C VAL A 46 9.66 -1.41 -14.73
N GLY A 47 9.52 -0.74 -13.58
CA GLY A 47 9.05 -1.34 -12.34
C GLY A 47 8.37 -0.31 -11.46
N VAL A 48 7.44 -0.76 -10.61
CA VAL A 48 6.65 0.11 -9.73
C VAL A 48 6.75 -0.40 -8.30
N PHE A 49 7.07 0.50 -7.37
CA PHE A 49 7.00 0.24 -5.93
C PHE A 49 5.72 0.85 -5.39
N HIS A 50 4.73 0.01 -5.12
CA HIS A 50 3.47 0.43 -4.52
C HIS A 50 3.60 0.40 -2.99
N THR A 51 3.87 1.56 -2.41
CA THR A 51 4.06 1.76 -0.96
C THR A 51 2.88 2.47 -0.30
N ALA A 52 2.08 3.21 -1.07
CA ALA A 52 0.98 4.01 -0.56
C ALA A 52 -0.14 3.13 0.00
N HIS A 53 -0.60 3.43 1.21
CA HIS A 53 -1.71 2.73 1.85
C HIS A 53 -2.38 3.68 2.85
N PRO A 54 -3.71 3.66 3.03
CA PRO A 54 -4.36 4.45 4.09
C PRO A 54 -3.88 3.99 5.48
N ILE A 55 -3.25 4.88 6.24
CA ILE A 55 -2.82 4.60 7.63
C ILE A 55 -3.72 5.41 8.57
N ILE A 56 -4.88 4.86 8.89
CA ILE A 56 -5.87 5.45 9.81
C ILE A 56 -6.27 4.37 10.82
N PHE A 57 -5.85 4.52 12.08
CA PHE A 57 -6.11 3.52 13.12
C PHE A 57 -7.42 3.75 13.85
N ASP A 58 -7.95 4.97 13.91
CA ASP A 58 -9.17 5.33 14.64
C ASP A 58 -10.30 5.78 13.71
N ALA A 59 -10.40 5.11 12.55
CA ALA A 59 -11.42 5.41 11.55
C ALA A 59 -12.83 5.19 12.12
N GLN A 60 -13.68 6.21 12.04
CA GLN A 60 -15.09 6.12 12.42
C GLN A 60 -15.90 5.24 11.44
N ASP A 61 -15.44 5.16 10.19
CA ASP A 61 -15.99 4.28 9.16
C ASP A 61 -14.83 3.53 8.48
N PRO A 62 -14.32 2.45 9.11
CA PRO A 62 -13.18 1.68 8.61
C PRO A 62 -13.35 1.17 7.18
N GLU A 63 -14.58 0.81 6.82
CA GLU A 63 -14.90 0.25 5.52
C GLU A 63 -14.67 1.27 4.41
N ASN A 64 -15.20 2.49 4.56
CA ASN A 64 -15.10 3.53 3.53
C ASN A 64 -13.85 4.41 3.67
N MET A 65 -13.19 4.46 4.84
CA MET A 65 -12.00 5.28 5.07
C MET A 65 -10.68 4.52 4.90
N VAL A 66 -10.69 3.19 5.06
CA VAL A 66 -9.45 2.38 5.07
C VAL A 66 -9.52 1.23 4.07
N ILE A 67 -10.51 0.33 4.24
CA ILE A 67 -10.54 -0.94 3.50
C ILE A 67 -10.82 -0.73 2.01
N LYS A 68 -11.92 -0.06 1.65
CA LYS A 68 -12.26 0.20 0.24
C LYS A 68 -11.23 1.06 -0.48
N PRO A 69 -10.78 2.21 0.07
CA PRO A 69 -9.76 3.01 -0.61
C PRO A 69 -8.45 2.25 -0.85
N ALA A 70 -8.04 1.38 0.07
CA ALA A 70 -6.86 0.53 -0.13
C ALA A 70 -7.05 -0.46 -1.28
N LEU A 71 -8.19 -1.15 -1.33
CA LEU A 71 -8.50 -2.13 -2.38
C LEU A 71 -8.66 -1.46 -3.76
N GLU A 72 -9.49 -0.42 -3.84
CA GLU A 72 -9.81 0.27 -5.09
C GLU A 72 -8.60 1.03 -5.64
N GLY A 73 -7.86 1.74 -4.78
CA GLY A 73 -6.64 2.45 -5.17
C GLY A 73 -5.55 1.50 -5.66
N THR A 74 -5.36 0.37 -4.97
CA THR A 74 -4.38 -0.65 -5.38
C THR A 74 -4.77 -1.31 -6.70
N ALA A 75 -6.04 -1.72 -6.85
CA ALA A 75 -6.53 -2.27 -8.12
C ALA A 75 -6.36 -1.26 -9.28
N GLY A 76 -6.57 0.03 -8.99
CA GLY A 76 -6.29 1.13 -9.89
C GLY A 76 -4.84 1.19 -10.39
N ILE A 77 -3.90 1.19 -9.46
CA ILE A 77 -2.45 1.21 -9.75
C ILE A 77 -2.03 -0.03 -10.54
N LEU A 78 -2.52 -1.22 -10.18
CA LEU A 78 -2.21 -2.45 -10.91
C LEU A 78 -2.74 -2.40 -12.35
N ARG A 79 -3.95 -1.87 -12.55
CA ARG A 79 -4.49 -1.63 -13.91
C ARG A 79 -3.64 -0.63 -14.69
N ALA A 80 -3.19 0.45 -14.07
CA ALA A 80 -2.28 1.41 -14.70
C ALA A 80 -0.96 0.74 -15.13
N CYS A 81 -0.38 -0.09 -14.26
CA CYS A 81 0.81 -0.89 -14.58
C CYS A 81 0.56 -1.80 -15.79
N LEU A 82 -0.55 -2.55 -15.78
CA LEU A 82 -0.93 -3.44 -16.88
C LEU A 82 -1.15 -2.69 -18.21
N ASN A 83 -1.72 -1.49 -18.14
CA ASN A 83 -2.02 -0.66 -19.30
C ASN A 83 -0.78 0.01 -19.90
N SER A 84 0.23 0.33 -19.07
CA SER A 84 1.50 0.95 -19.53
C SER A 84 2.27 0.09 -20.54
N LYS A 85 2.09 -1.25 -20.49
CA LYS A 85 2.84 -2.26 -21.26
C LYS A 85 4.37 -2.22 -21.06
N THR A 86 4.90 -1.33 -20.22
CA THR A 86 6.33 -1.12 -19.99
C THR A 86 6.77 -1.67 -18.64
N VAL A 87 5.85 -1.72 -17.67
CA VAL A 87 6.11 -2.28 -16.34
C VAL A 87 6.34 -3.79 -16.42
N LYS A 88 7.50 -4.23 -15.92
CA LYS A 88 7.91 -5.63 -15.89
C LYS A 88 7.70 -6.29 -14.54
N ARG A 89 7.72 -5.53 -13.45
CA ARG A 89 7.48 -6.02 -12.09
C ARG A 89 6.85 -4.95 -11.21
N VAL A 90 5.88 -5.36 -10.39
CA VAL A 90 5.34 -4.54 -9.31
C VAL A 90 5.84 -5.09 -7.97
N VAL A 91 6.32 -4.20 -7.10
CA VAL A 91 6.66 -4.52 -5.71
C VAL A 91 5.62 -3.88 -4.81
N TYR A 92 4.80 -4.68 -4.14
CA TYR A 92 3.80 -4.21 -3.20
C TYR A 92 4.34 -4.26 -1.77
N THR A 93 4.26 -3.14 -1.06
CA THR A 93 4.58 -3.10 0.37
C THR A 93 3.35 -3.52 1.18
N SER A 94 3.30 -4.81 1.52
CA SER A 94 2.35 -5.34 2.48
C SER A 94 2.79 -4.99 3.92
N SER A 95 2.52 -5.85 4.89
CA SER A 95 2.86 -5.63 6.29
C SER A 95 2.88 -6.96 7.03
N GLY A 96 3.69 -7.07 8.09
CA GLY A 96 3.58 -8.17 9.04
C GLY A 96 2.18 -8.32 9.64
N SER A 97 1.34 -7.27 9.62
CA SER A 97 -0.07 -7.36 10.01
C SER A 97 -0.89 -8.32 9.13
N ALA A 98 -0.43 -8.62 7.91
CA ALA A 98 -1.06 -9.59 7.02
C ALA A 98 -0.83 -11.05 7.44
N VAL A 99 0.07 -11.32 8.39
CA VAL A 99 0.41 -12.68 8.87
C VAL A 99 0.26 -12.87 10.38
N VAL A 100 0.45 -11.82 11.19
CA VAL A 100 0.56 -11.92 12.66
C VAL A 100 -0.74 -12.39 13.34
N PHE A 101 -1.91 -12.01 12.84
CA PHE A 101 -3.19 -12.27 13.52
C PHE A 101 -3.86 -13.54 13.00
N HIS A 102 -3.15 -14.66 13.02
CA HIS A 102 -3.58 -15.92 12.38
C HIS A 102 -4.42 -16.85 13.27
N GLY A 103 -4.72 -16.48 14.51
CA GLY A 103 -5.62 -17.23 15.42
C GLY A 103 -5.12 -18.60 15.92
N LYS A 104 -3.91 -19.03 15.54
CA LYS A 104 -3.34 -20.33 15.93
C LYS A 104 -2.49 -20.17 17.20
N LYS A 105 -2.82 -20.89 18.28
CA LYS A 105 -2.19 -20.69 19.60
C LYS A 105 -0.78 -21.26 19.73
N ASP A 106 -0.38 -22.18 18.84
CA ASP A 106 0.84 -22.99 18.99
C ASP A 106 1.91 -22.74 17.91
N LEU A 107 1.74 -21.73 17.05
CA LEU A 107 2.80 -21.36 16.09
C LEU A 107 3.87 -20.53 16.79
N LYS A 108 5.11 -21.04 16.75
CA LYS A 108 6.29 -20.38 17.32
C LYS A 108 7.02 -19.48 16.31
N GLU A 109 6.88 -19.79 15.02
CA GLU A 109 7.53 -19.11 13.91
C GLU A 109 6.48 -18.91 12.81
N MET A 110 6.57 -17.81 12.07
CA MET A 110 5.66 -17.51 10.95
C MET A 110 6.48 -17.41 9.67
N ASP A 111 5.92 -17.93 8.58
CA ASP A 111 6.45 -17.83 7.22
C ASP A 111 5.39 -17.29 6.26
N GLU A 112 5.73 -17.18 4.98
CA GLU A 112 4.87 -16.64 3.92
C GLU A 112 3.63 -17.51 3.61
N SER A 113 3.50 -18.69 4.22
CA SER A 113 2.29 -19.54 4.11
C SER A 113 1.19 -19.15 5.09
N VAL A 114 1.52 -18.33 6.09
CA VAL A 114 0.59 -17.90 7.13
C VAL A 114 -0.16 -16.65 6.68
N TRP A 115 -1.45 -16.58 7.02
CA TRP A 115 -2.28 -15.41 6.79
C TRP A 115 -3.01 -15.01 8.06
N THR A 116 -3.20 -13.71 8.24
CA THR A 116 -4.11 -13.14 9.23
C THR A 116 -5.55 -13.61 8.97
N ASP A 117 -6.21 -13.98 10.06
CA ASP A 117 -7.64 -14.26 10.10
C ASP A 117 -8.42 -12.94 10.20
N VAL A 118 -9.02 -12.56 9.08
CA VAL A 118 -9.80 -11.32 8.96
C VAL A 118 -11.02 -11.32 9.89
N GLU A 119 -11.66 -12.46 10.10
CA GLU A 119 -12.83 -12.54 11.00
C GLU A 119 -12.40 -12.41 12.45
N PHE A 120 -11.25 -12.98 12.81
CA PHE A 120 -10.63 -12.74 14.12
C PHE A 120 -10.39 -11.25 14.34
N CYS A 121 -9.76 -10.55 13.38
CA CYS A 121 -9.53 -9.11 13.49
C CYS A 121 -10.85 -8.33 13.63
N ARG A 122 -11.87 -8.62 12.81
CA ARG A 122 -13.18 -7.97 12.90
C ARG A 122 -13.83 -8.12 14.28
N ALA A 123 -13.64 -9.26 14.92
CA ALA A 123 -14.20 -9.53 16.24
C ALA A 123 -13.49 -8.80 17.40
N GLN A 124 -12.26 -8.31 17.23
CA GLN A 124 -11.50 -7.69 18.32
C GLN A 124 -11.92 -6.24 18.65
N ASP A 125 -12.60 -5.55 17.74
CA ASP A 125 -13.02 -4.14 17.89
C ASP A 125 -11.92 -3.21 18.46
N ILE A 126 -10.68 -3.39 17.98
CA ILE A 126 -9.53 -2.55 18.35
C ILE A 126 -9.14 -1.61 17.20
N PRO A 127 -8.60 -0.41 17.48
CA PRO A 127 -8.24 0.57 16.44
C PRO A 127 -7.42 0.00 15.28
N ILE A 128 -6.37 -0.77 15.59
CA ILE A 128 -5.47 -1.32 14.56
C ILE A 128 -6.13 -2.39 13.65
N SER A 129 -7.30 -2.91 14.02
CA SER A 129 -7.97 -4.00 13.30
C SER A 129 -8.27 -3.64 11.85
N SER A 130 -8.77 -2.41 11.59
CA SER A 130 -9.06 -1.90 10.25
C SER A 130 -7.84 -1.92 9.34
N TYR A 131 -6.68 -1.50 9.86
CA TYR A 131 -5.41 -1.56 9.16
C TYR A 131 -5.00 -3.00 8.84
N CYS A 132 -5.08 -3.90 9.82
CA CYS A 132 -4.73 -5.32 9.63
C CYS A 132 -5.62 -5.98 8.57
N ILE A 133 -6.93 -5.76 8.65
CA ILE A 133 -7.90 -6.24 7.67
C ILE A 133 -7.58 -5.69 6.29
N SER A 134 -7.38 -4.37 6.16
CA SER A 134 -7.10 -3.74 4.87
C SER A 134 -5.81 -4.28 4.25
N LYS A 135 -4.69 -4.36 4.98
CA LYS A 135 -3.43 -4.92 4.48
C LYS A 135 -3.57 -6.38 4.03
N THR A 136 -4.26 -7.20 4.83
CA THR A 136 -4.50 -8.61 4.50
C THR A 136 -5.33 -8.77 3.23
N LEU A 137 -6.46 -8.04 3.13
CA LEU A 137 -7.35 -8.13 1.96
C LEU A 137 -6.70 -7.54 0.71
N THR A 138 -5.98 -6.43 0.83
CA THR A 138 -5.28 -5.81 -0.31
C THR A 138 -4.16 -6.71 -0.81
N GLU A 139 -3.37 -7.35 0.05
CA GLU A 139 -2.34 -8.28 -0.40
C GLU A 139 -2.93 -9.47 -1.16
N ARG A 140 -4.03 -10.07 -0.66
CA ARG A 140 -4.73 -11.15 -1.37
C ARG A 140 -5.20 -10.68 -2.75
N ALA A 141 -5.84 -9.52 -2.83
CA ALA A 141 -6.31 -8.95 -4.09
C ALA A 141 -5.16 -8.65 -5.07
N VAL A 142 -3.99 -8.22 -4.57
CA VAL A 142 -2.78 -8.02 -5.38
C VAL A 142 -2.30 -9.34 -5.98
N LEU A 143 -2.23 -10.41 -5.18
CA LEU A 143 -1.81 -11.73 -5.64
C LEU A 143 -2.82 -12.35 -6.62
N GLU A 144 -4.11 -12.22 -6.34
CA GLU A 144 -5.19 -12.68 -7.24
C GLU A 144 -5.13 -11.94 -8.58
N PHE A 145 -4.95 -10.62 -8.58
CA PHE A 145 -4.76 -9.83 -9.80
C PHE A 145 -3.51 -10.26 -10.57
N ALA A 146 -2.41 -10.55 -9.86
CA ALA A 146 -1.18 -11.00 -10.47
C ALA A 146 -1.36 -12.33 -11.22
N GLU A 147 -2.05 -13.29 -10.59
CA GLU A 147 -2.40 -14.57 -11.19
C GLU A 147 -3.34 -14.41 -12.39
N GLU A 148 -4.42 -13.63 -12.25
CA GLU A 148 -5.43 -13.41 -13.29
C GLU A 148 -4.84 -12.80 -14.57
N TYR A 149 -3.96 -11.81 -14.43
CA TYR A 149 -3.41 -11.05 -15.55
C TYR A 149 -1.98 -11.46 -15.95
N GLY A 150 -1.41 -12.49 -15.31
CA GLY A 150 -0.03 -12.94 -15.56
C GLY A 150 1.02 -11.87 -15.27
N MET A 151 0.77 -11.02 -14.25
CA MET A 151 1.67 -9.94 -13.86
C MET A 151 2.73 -10.45 -12.87
N ASP A 152 3.98 -10.06 -13.07
CA ASP A 152 5.07 -10.34 -12.12
C ASP A 152 4.95 -9.39 -10.92
N VAL A 153 4.58 -9.93 -9.77
CA VAL A 153 4.40 -9.20 -8.52
C VAL A 153 5.20 -9.84 -7.40
N VAL A 154 5.84 -9.00 -6.58
CA VAL A 154 6.47 -9.40 -5.32
C VAL A 154 5.83 -8.61 -4.18
N THR A 155 5.45 -9.28 -3.09
CA THR A 155 5.00 -8.61 -1.87
C THR A 155 6.12 -8.60 -0.83
N VAL A 156 6.26 -7.50 -0.11
CA VAL A 156 7.22 -7.35 0.98
C VAL A 156 6.44 -7.11 2.27
N LEU A 157 6.68 -7.93 3.30
CA LEU A 157 5.97 -7.88 4.57
C LEU A 157 6.91 -7.37 5.68
N PRO A 158 7.15 -6.06 5.78
CA PRO A 158 7.94 -5.52 6.87
C PRO A 158 7.17 -5.70 8.20
N PRO A 159 7.84 -6.05 9.31
CA PRO A 159 7.27 -5.98 10.66
C PRO A 159 7.17 -4.49 11.09
N SER A 160 7.51 -4.15 12.32
CA SER A 160 7.67 -2.74 12.70
C SER A 160 8.90 -2.13 12.03
N VAL A 161 8.72 -1.03 11.31
CA VAL A 161 9.82 -0.23 10.75
C VAL A 161 10.15 0.88 11.75
N GLU A 162 11.32 0.79 12.38
CA GLU A 162 11.83 1.82 13.29
C GLU A 162 12.89 2.65 12.58
N ILE A 163 12.71 3.98 12.56
CA ILE A 163 13.68 4.91 11.98
C ILE A 163 14.54 5.48 13.10
N VAL A 164 15.84 5.23 13.06
CA VAL A 164 16.81 6.03 13.81
C VAL A 164 17.05 7.30 13.00
N SER A 165 16.36 8.38 13.35
CA SER A 165 16.70 9.69 12.82
C SER A 165 18.08 10.08 13.36
N ILE A 166 19.13 9.82 12.59
CA ILE A 166 20.42 10.46 12.81
C ILE A 166 20.22 11.90 12.34
N ALA A 167 19.67 12.73 13.23
CA ALA A 167 19.75 14.17 13.09
C ALA A 167 21.25 14.50 13.00
N ARG A 168 21.73 14.71 11.78
CA ARG A 168 23.03 15.33 11.58
C ARG A 168 22.88 16.77 12.07
N CYS A 169 23.49 17.08 13.21
CA CYS A 169 23.72 18.45 13.67
C CYS A 169 24.57 19.22 12.64
#